data_AF-A0A2V9ZV30-F1
#
_entry.id   AF-A0A2V9ZV30-F1
#
_cell.length_a   1.000
_cell.length_b   1.000
_cell.length_c   1.000
_cell.angle_alpha   90.00
_cell.angle_beta   90.00
_cell.angle_gamma   90.00
#
_symmetry.space_group_name_H-M   'P 1'
#
loop_
_entity.id
_entity.type
_entity.pdbx_description
1 polymer ?
#
loop_
_entity_poly.entity_id
_entity_poly.type
_entity_poly.pdbx_seq_one_letter_code
_entity_poly.pdbx_strand_id
1 'polypeptide(L)'
;MRLRLALAGLLLVAAAQAKEPKRYQTGELLQMDSVQCGYDEKGAKSFAGEVLGTDDQHKKTKELLCQEYVLQSDRVIYRVRPKDDKHPVLLPVGEKAQFRLEKDKMLLRMEDLDDKEREYIVVSMMPRGESRSSK
;
A
#
# COMPACT_ATOMS: atom_id res chain seq x y z
N MET A 1 -47.76 -26.39 17.74
CA MET A 1 -46.74 -25.45 18.25
C MET A 1 -45.30 -25.92 18.03
N ARG A 2 -44.97 -27.22 18.22
CA ARG A 2 -43.59 -27.73 18.09
C ARG A 2 -42.96 -27.59 16.69
N LEU A 3 -43.77 -27.76 15.62
CA LEU A 3 -43.30 -27.62 14.23
C LEU A 3 -42.96 -26.16 13.84
N ARG A 4 -43.69 -25.18 14.40
CA ARG A 4 -43.42 -23.75 14.18
C ARG A 4 -42.13 -23.30 14.88
N LEU A 5 -41.83 -23.87 16.04
CA LEU A 5 -40.59 -23.63 16.77
C LEU A 5 -39.38 -24.27 16.06
N ALA A 6 -39.56 -25.46 15.47
CA ALA A 6 -38.51 -26.11 14.67
C ALA A 6 -38.17 -25.32 13.39
N LEU A 7 -39.16 -24.77 12.68
CA LEU A 7 -38.91 -23.90 11.51
C LEU A 7 -38.21 -22.59 11.88
N ALA A 8 -38.54 -21.99 13.02
CA ALA A 8 -37.91 -20.75 13.47
C ALA A 8 -36.41 -20.93 13.80
N GLY A 9 -36.04 -22.09 14.37
CA GLY A 9 -34.63 -22.42 14.64
C GLY A 9 -33.80 -22.60 13.36
N LEU A 10 -34.38 -23.14 12.30
CA LEU A 10 -33.67 -23.36 11.03
C LEU A 10 -33.38 -22.04 10.28
N LEU A 11 -34.26 -21.04 10.42
CA LEU A 11 -34.09 -19.72 9.79
C LEU A 11 -32.98 -18.88 10.46
N LEU A 12 -32.73 -19.07 11.76
CA LEU A 12 -31.68 -18.34 12.50
C LEU A 12 -30.26 -18.78 12.12
N VAL A 13 -30.07 -20.05 11.74
CA VAL A 13 -28.76 -20.56 11.31
C VAL A 13 -28.37 -20.03 9.92
N ALA A 14 -29.35 -19.72 9.06
CA ALA A 14 -29.11 -19.18 7.72
C ALA A 14 -28.71 -17.70 7.70
N ALA A 15 -28.88 -16.96 8.81
CA ALA A 15 -28.46 -15.56 8.93
C ALA A 15 -26.99 -15.39 9.35
N ALA A 16 -26.31 -16.47 9.75
CA ALA A 16 -24.87 -16.48 9.99
C ALA A 16 -24.10 -16.64 8.66
N GLN A 17 -24.49 -15.89 7.63
CA GLN A 17 -23.79 -15.92 6.35
C GLN A 17 -22.62 -14.94 6.36
N ALA A 18 -21.46 -15.55 6.52
CA ALA A 18 -20.28 -15.37 5.69
C ALA A 18 -19.77 -13.93 5.54
N LYS A 19 -18.85 -13.55 6.43
CA LYS A 19 -17.83 -12.56 6.08
C LYS A 19 -17.03 -13.18 4.92
N GLU A 20 -17.23 -12.71 3.69
CA GLU A 20 -16.53 -13.24 2.52
C GLU A 20 -15.02 -13.30 2.81
N PRO A 21 -14.34 -14.43 2.53
CA PRO A 21 -12.93 -14.56 2.78
C PRO A 21 -12.19 -13.50 1.96
N LYS A 22 -11.39 -12.65 2.63
CA LYS A 22 -10.51 -11.69 1.98
C LYS A 22 -9.62 -12.44 0.98
N ARG A 23 -9.81 -12.20 -0.32
CA ARG A 23 -9.06 -12.88 -1.38
C ARG A 23 -7.66 -12.27 -1.50
N TYR A 24 -6.69 -12.90 -0.84
CA TYR A 24 -5.29 -12.52 -0.98
C TYR A 24 -4.69 -13.08 -2.27
N GLN A 25 -3.78 -12.31 -2.84
CA GLN A 25 -2.87 -12.70 -3.91
C GLN A 25 -1.46 -12.83 -3.31
N THR A 26 -0.59 -13.56 -4.00
CA THR A 26 0.81 -13.72 -3.60
C THR A 26 1.70 -13.04 -4.63
N GLY A 27 2.74 -12.38 -4.15
CA GLY A 27 3.81 -11.82 -4.97
C GLY A 27 5.15 -11.90 -4.24
N GLU A 28 6.20 -11.49 -4.92
CA GLU A 28 7.56 -11.42 -4.40
C GLU A 28 8.07 -9.98 -4.48
N LEU A 29 8.72 -9.52 -3.41
CA LEU A 29 9.36 -8.21 -3.39
C LEU A 29 10.72 -8.30 -4.07
N LEU A 30 10.84 -7.78 -5.28
CA LEU A 30 12.07 -7.91 -6.06
C LEU A 30 13.12 -6.87 -5.70
N GLN A 31 12.69 -5.66 -5.33
CA GLN A 31 13.58 -4.53 -5.15
C GLN A 31 12.95 -3.45 -4.28
N MET A 32 13.81 -2.64 -3.66
CA MET A 32 13.49 -1.39 -3.00
C MET A 32 14.41 -0.29 -3.52
N ASP A 33 13.83 0.80 -3.99
CA ASP A 33 14.52 1.98 -4.52
C ASP A 33 14.18 3.23 -3.71
N SER A 34 15.13 4.16 -3.66
CA SER A 34 14.90 5.51 -3.16
C SER A 34 14.64 6.44 -4.34
N VAL A 35 13.39 6.89 -4.49
CA VAL A 35 12.93 7.68 -5.64
C VAL A 35 12.55 9.09 -5.21
N GLN A 36 12.80 10.06 -6.09
CA GLN A 36 12.34 11.44 -5.91
C GLN A 36 10.82 11.47 -5.94
N CYS A 37 10.21 11.99 -4.87
CA CYS A 37 8.76 11.92 -4.70
C CYS A 37 8.10 13.23 -4.29
N GLY A 38 8.88 14.30 -4.09
CA GLY A 38 8.38 15.61 -3.72
C GLY A 38 9.51 16.55 -3.34
N TYR A 39 9.14 17.72 -2.81
CA TYR A 39 10.08 18.72 -2.31
C TYR A 39 9.63 19.19 -0.93
N ASP A 40 10.56 19.28 0.01
CA ASP A 40 10.36 19.90 1.31
C ASP A 40 10.71 21.39 1.19
N GLU A 41 9.68 22.22 1.12
CA GLU A 41 9.84 23.65 1.32
C GLU A 41 9.88 23.90 2.84
N LYS A 42 11.08 24.07 3.39
CA LYS A 42 11.22 24.64 4.74
C LYS A 42 10.85 26.13 4.73
N GLY A 43 9.56 26.41 4.59
CA GLY A 43 8.92 27.72 4.73
C GLY A 43 8.23 27.90 6.08
N ALA A 44 8.61 27.15 7.12
CA ALA A 44 8.09 27.34 8.47
C ALA A 44 8.83 28.51 9.18
N LYS A 45 8.60 29.74 8.69
CA LYS A 45 8.77 31.04 9.37
C LYS A 45 8.63 32.17 8.33
N SER A 46 7.41 32.53 7.93
CA SER A 46 7.12 33.93 7.54
C SER A 46 5.64 34.30 7.41
N PHE A 47 4.68 33.65 8.08
CA PHE A 47 3.38 34.31 8.25
C PHE A 47 3.44 35.47 9.28
N ALA A 48 4.60 35.67 9.91
CA ALA A 48 4.91 36.82 10.77
C ALA A 48 6.09 37.66 10.25
N GLY A 49 6.61 37.40 9.05
CA GLY A 49 7.75 38.13 8.47
C GLY A 49 7.40 38.98 7.24
N GLU A 50 6.11 39.09 6.87
CA GLU A 50 5.65 39.98 5.79
C GLU A 50 5.60 41.46 6.21
N VAL A 51 6.18 41.82 7.36
CA VAL A 51 6.27 43.21 7.86
C VAL A 51 7.69 43.77 7.76
N LEU A 52 8.71 42.96 7.50
CA LEU A 52 10.10 43.43 7.43
C LEU A 52 10.70 43.05 6.08
N GLY A 53 10.58 43.98 5.12
CA GLY A 53 11.11 43.87 3.76
C GLY A 53 12.63 43.69 3.73
N THR A 54 13.08 42.44 3.86
CA THR A 54 14.44 42.03 3.52
C THR A 54 14.36 40.99 2.42
N ASP A 55 14.56 41.47 1.19
CA ASP A 55 14.69 40.67 -0.03
C ASP A 55 15.99 39.87 0.02
N ASP A 56 15.97 38.67 0.61
CA ASP A 56 16.97 37.62 0.37
C ASP A 56 16.36 36.27 0.74
N GLN A 57 15.28 35.92 0.05
CA GLN A 57 14.58 34.66 0.28
C GLN A 57 15.33 33.52 -0.45
N HIS A 58 16.45 33.10 0.12
CA HIS A 58 17.11 31.84 -0.23
C HIS A 58 16.18 30.66 0.13
N LYS A 59 15.22 30.35 -0.74
CA LYS A 59 14.40 29.14 -0.67
C LYS A 59 15.29 27.94 -0.92
N LYS A 60 15.73 27.27 0.15
CA LYS A 60 16.38 25.95 0.06
C LYS A 60 15.29 24.89 -0.12
N THR A 61 14.83 24.69 -1.36
CA THR A 61 14.00 23.54 -1.72
C THR A 61 14.87 22.29 -1.61
N LYS A 62 14.53 21.37 -0.70
CA LYS A 62 15.20 20.07 -0.60
C LYS A 62 14.32 19.02 -1.24
N GLU A 63 14.89 18.25 -2.16
CA GLU A 63 14.20 17.11 -2.75
C GLU A 63 13.94 16.01 -1.70
N LEU A 64 12.71 15.50 -1.68
CA LEU A 64 12.28 14.39 -0.83
C LEU A 64 12.45 13.07 -1.59
N LEU A 65 13.05 12.10 -0.89
CA LEU A 65 13.24 10.75 -1.37
C LEU A 65 12.30 9.80 -0.62
N CYS A 66 11.52 9.02 -1.36
CA CYS A 66 10.59 8.03 -0.84
C CYS A 66 11.08 6.61 -1.14
N GLN A 67 10.68 5.66 -0.30
CA GLN A 67 10.92 4.24 -0.55
C GLN A 67 9.86 3.72 -1.52
N GLU A 68 10.28 3.16 -2.64
CA GLU A 68 9.43 2.48 -3.61
C GLU A 68 9.85 1.02 -3.75
N TYR A 69 8.88 0.12 -3.62
CA TYR A 69 9.09 -1.32 -3.74
C TYR A 69 8.53 -1.85 -5.06
N VAL A 70 9.22 -2.82 -5.64
CA VAL A 70 8.74 -3.58 -6.80
C VAL A 70 8.17 -4.91 -6.31
N LEU A 71 6.85 -5.06 -6.39
CA LEU A 71 6.16 -6.31 -6.06
C LEU A 71 5.74 -7.01 -7.35
N GLN A 72 6.28 -8.21 -7.59
CA GLN A 72 5.92 -9.02 -8.75
C GLN A 72 4.92 -10.10 -8.34
N SER A 73 3.74 -10.06 -8.95
CA SER A 73 2.76 -11.15 -8.92
C SER A 73 2.87 -12.04 -10.16
N ASP A 74 1.98 -13.02 -10.28
CA ASP A 74 1.91 -13.92 -11.44
C ASP A 74 1.88 -13.15 -12.78
N ARG A 75 1.05 -12.09 -12.86
CA ARG A 75 0.74 -11.39 -14.12
C ARG A 75 1.07 -9.91 -14.14
N VAL A 76 1.37 -9.30 -13.00
CA VAL A 76 1.52 -7.84 -12.86
C VAL A 76 2.71 -7.52 -11.97
N ILE A 77 3.49 -6.54 -12.39
CA ILE A 77 4.54 -5.89 -11.61
C ILE A 77 3.97 -4.58 -11.08
N TYR A 78 3.93 -4.44 -9.76
CA TYR A 78 3.46 -3.25 -9.06
C TYR A 78 4.66 -2.46 -8.53
N ARG A 79 4.62 -1.14 -8.68
CA ARG A 79 5.47 -0.22 -7.92
C ARG A 79 4.64 0.37 -6.78
N VAL A 80 5.07 0.17 -5.55
CA VAL A 80 4.29 0.54 -4.36
C VAL A 80 5.11 1.36 -3.37
N ARG A 81 4.47 2.32 -2.71
CA ARG A 81 5.10 3.15 -1.68
C ARG A 81 4.34 3.04 -0.35
N PRO A 82 5.03 3.06 0.80
CA PRO A 82 4.35 3.16 2.09
C PRO A 82 3.39 4.34 2.11
N LYS A 83 2.20 4.18 2.69
CA LYS A 83 1.28 5.30 2.87
C LYS A 83 1.70 6.23 4.02
N ASP A 84 2.35 5.66 5.04
CA ASP A 84 2.91 6.41 6.17
C ASP A 84 4.43 6.55 6.01
N ASP A 85 4.86 7.75 5.64
CA ASP A 85 6.26 8.11 5.47
C ASP A 85 6.99 8.42 6.79
N LYS A 86 6.27 8.50 7.93
CA LYS A 86 6.89 8.83 9.22
C LYS A 86 7.61 7.66 9.84
N HIS A 87 7.05 6.45 9.72
CA HIS A 87 7.63 5.23 10.26
C HIS A 87 7.51 4.07 9.27
N PRO A 88 8.09 4.19 8.06
CA PRO A 88 8.02 3.13 7.07
C PRO A 88 8.78 1.91 7.58
N VAL A 89 8.07 0.79 7.69
CA VAL A 89 8.71 -0.50 7.98
C VAL A 89 9.36 -1.01 6.71
N LEU A 90 10.62 -1.40 6.82
CA LEU A 90 11.38 -2.00 5.73
C LEU A 90 10.82 -3.40 5.45
N LEU A 91 10.52 -3.66 4.19
CA LEU A 91 10.12 -5.00 3.74
C LEU A 91 11.39 -5.76 3.27
N PRO A 92 11.56 -7.04 3.64
CA PRO A 92 12.64 -7.87 3.15
C PRO A 92 12.43 -8.14 1.66
N VAL A 93 13.45 -7.77 0.89
CA VAL A 93 13.54 -8.03 -0.55
C VAL A 93 13.94 -9.50 -0.76
N GLY A 94 13.37 -10.15 -1.78
CA GLY A 94 13.52 -11.57 -2.07
C GLY A 94 12.45 -12.46 -1.42
N GLU A 95 11.61 -11.88 -0.56
CA GLU A 95 10.60 -12.63 0.17
C GLU A 95 9.21 -12.53 -0.45
N LYS A 96 8.39 -13.53 -0.13
CA LYS A 96 6.98 -13.58 -0.54
C LYS A 96 6.15 -12.68 0.35
N ALA A 97 5.27 -11.93 -0.30
CA ALA A 97 4.26 -11.12 0.34
C ALA A 97 2.87 -11.54 -0.14
N GLN A 98 1.91 -11.49 0.77
CA GLN A 98 0.50 -11.61 0.43
C GLN A 98 -0.13 -10.24 0.41
N PHE A 99 -0.96 -9.98 -0.58
CA PHE A 99 -1.56 -8.68 -0.74
C PHE A 99 -2.99 -8.75 -1.27
N ARG A 100 -3.73 -7.68 -1.04
CA ARG A 100 -5.02 -7.45 -1.69
C ARG A 100 -5.16 -5.98 -2.04
N LEU A 101 -5.87 -5.72 -3.13
CA LEU A 101 -6.17 -4.38 -3.58
C LEU A 101 -7.49 -3.92 -2.96
N GLU A 102 -7.50 -2.75 -2.34
CA GLU A 102 -8.69 -2.08 -1.82
C GLU A 102 -8.74 -0.67 -2.39
N LYS A 103 -9.64 -0.40 -3.35
CA LYS A 103 -9.79 0.92 -3.99
C LYS A 103 -8.45 1.42 -4.58
N ASP A 104 -7.83 2.40 -3.92
CA ASP A 104 -6.60 3.11 -4.30
C ASP A 104 -5.36 2.61 -3.55
N LYS A 105 -5.51 1.63 -2.64
CA LYS A 105 -4.41 1.12 -1.81
C LYS A 105 -4.23 -0.39 -1.96
N MET A 106 -3.00 -0.82 -1.72
CA MET A 106 -2.61 -2.20 -1.54
C MET A 106 -2.42 -2.48 -0.05
N LEU A 107 -3.09 -3.52 0.45
CA LEU A 107 -2.86 -4.04 1.80
C LEU A 107 -1.90 -5.21 1.68
N LEU A 108 -0.69 -5.03 2.18
CA LEU A 108 0.40 -5.99 2.09
C LEU A 108 0.70 -6.58 3.47
N ARG A 109 0.89 -7.89 3.54
CA ARG A 109 1.30 -8.64 4.72
C ARG A 109 2.41 -9.61 4.37
N MET A 110 3.29 -9.91 5.31
CA MET A 110 4.35 -10.91 5.13
C MET A 110 4.39 -11.83 6.33
N GLU A 111 4.41 -13.13 6.05
CA GLU A 111 4.35 -14.17 7.09
C GLU A 111 5.58 -14.12 8.01
N ASP A 112 6.74 -13.71 7.48
CA ASP A 112 8.02 -13.72 8.22
C ASP A 112 8.31 -12.47 9.08
N LEU A 113 7.56 -11.37 8.93
CA LEU A 113 7.75 -10.15 9.74
C LEU A 113 6.73 -10.04 10.87
N ASP A 114 5.51 -9.69 10.50
CA ASP A 114 4.33 -9.66 11.35
C ASP A 114 3.10 -9.87 10.46
N ASP A 115 2.14 -10.68 10.89
CA ASP A 115 0.90 -10.96 10.16
C ASP A 115 -0.04 -9.73 9.99
N LYS A 116 0.51 -8.52 10.13
CA LYS A 116 -0.21 -7.26 10.05
C LYS A 116 -0.34 -6.79 8.60
N GLU A 117 -1.54 -6.35 8.26
CA GLU A 117 -1.76 -5.65 7.00
C GLU A 117 -1.20 -4.22 7.09
N ARG A 118 -0.44 -3.83 6.07
CA ARG A 118 0.16 -2.50 5.94
C ARG A 118 -0.37 -1.83 4.68
N GLU A 119 -0.67 -0.54 4.76
CA GLU A 119 -1.21 0.21 3.64
C GLU A 119 -0.08 0.76 2.75
N TYR A 120 -0.16 0.43 1.47
CA TYR A 120 0.72 0.93 0.42
C TYR A 120 -0.09 1.62 -0.67
N ILE A 121 0.46 2.68 -1.24
CA ILE A 121 -0.06 3.36 -2.42
C ILE A 121 0.52 2.68 -3.65
N VAL A 122 -0.32 2.37 -4.65
CA VAL A 122 0.17 1.85 -5.93
C VAL A 122 0.54 3.01 -6.84
N VAL A 123 1.83 3.11 -7.18
CA VAL A 123 2.38 4.16 -8.07
C VAL A 123 2.19 3.80 -9.53
N SER A 124 2.45 2.54 -9.88
CA SER A 124 2.23 2.03 -11.23
C SER A 124 1.99 0.53 -11.25
N MET A 125 1.36 0.08 -12.33
CA MET A 125 1.11 -1.33 -12.63
C MET A 125 1.53 -1.60 -14.06
N MET A 126 2.35 -2.63 -14.27
CA MET A 126 2.75 -3.09 -15.59
C MET A 126 2.46 -4.58 -15.72
N PRO A 127 1.93 -5.06 -16.86
CA PRO A 127 1.84 -6.49 -17.09
C PRO A 127 3.23 -7.10 -17.00
N ARG A 128 3.35 -8.23 -16.31
CA ARG A 128 4.56 -9.03 -16.33
C ARG A 128 4.70 -9.47 -17.78
N GLY A 129 5.74 -8.98 -18.47
CA GLY A 129 5.97 -9.36 -19.85
C GLY A 129 6.09 -10.88 -19.92
N GLU A 130 5.10 -11.54 -20.51
CA GLU A 130 5.31 -12.87 -21.04
C GLU A 130 6.41 -12.68 -22.08
N SER A 131 7.56 -13.32 -21.87
CA SER A 131 8.52 -13.49 -22.95
C SER A 131 7.72 -13.96 -24.16
N ARG A 132 7.67 -13.15 -25.22
CA ARG A 132 7.11 -13.54 -26.51
C ARG A 132 8.02 -14.63 -27.08
N SER A 133 7.94 -15.82 -26.52
CA SER A 133 8.46 -17.06 -27.07
C SER A 133 7.24 -17.90 -27.42
N SER A 134 6.52 -17.48 -28.44
CA SER A 134 5.57 -18.35 -29.13
C SER A 134 5.52 -17.97 -30.60
N LYS A 135 6.09 -18.90 -31.38
CA LYS A 135 6.16 -19.04 -32.84
C LYS A 135 7.12 -18.15 -33.63
#